data_AF-A0A6B3I6X0-F1
#
_entry.id   AF-A0A6B3I6X0-F1
#
_cell.length_a   1.000
_cell.length_b   1.000
_cell.length_c   1.000
_cell.angle_alpha   90.00
_cell.angle_beta   90.00
_cell.angle_gamma   90.00
#
_symmetry.space_group_name_H-M   'P 1'
#
loop_
_entity.id
_entity.type
_entity.pdbx_description
1 polymer ?
#
loop_
_entity_poly.entity_id
_entity_poly.type
_entity_poly.pdbx_seq_one_letter_code
_entity_poly.pdbx_strand_id
1 'polypeptide(L)'
;PIIPLRLFRDSVFNVTGLVGAVVGVALFGAASYLPTYLQMVDGASATESGLLMLPMMLGIVGGSIVSGQLITRTGRYRIYPIVGSAVSVVGMWLLSGLEVGTSRLEYSLWQAVLGTGIGLVMSVLVLAVQNSVRPADLGT
;
A
#
# COMPACT_ATOMS: atom_id res chain seq x y z
N PRO A 1 13.36 19.48 13.79
CA PRO A 1 11.88 19.41 13.69
C PRO A 1 11.35 18.28 14.57
N ILE A 2 11.14 18.58 15.86
CA ILE A 2 10.68 17.61 16.85
C ILE A 2 9.16 17.51 16.71
N ILE A 3 8.66 16.34 16.32
CA ILE A 3 7.23 16.06 16.28
C ILE A 3 6.66 16.35 17.69
N PRO A 4 5.72 17.30 17.84
CA PRO A 4 5.17 17.64 19.14
C PRO A 4 4.58 16.39 19.80
N LEU A 5 5.06 16.00 20.99
CA LEU A 5 4.59 14.83 21.75
C LEU A 5 3.07 14.83 22.00
N ARG A 6 2.44 16.00 21.88
CA ARG A 6 0.99 16.19 21.94
C ARG A 6 0.23 15.43 20.84
N LEU A 7 0.85 15.26 19.67
CA LEU A 7 0.26 14.50 18.55
C LEU A 7 0.13 13.02 18.87
N PHE A 8 1.07 12.39 19.60
CA PHE A 8 0.96 10.98 20.01
C PHE A 8 -0.19 10.69 20.98
N ARG A 9 -0.76 11.72 21.61
CA ARG A 9 -1.98 11.61 22.42
C ARG A 9 -3.24 11.53 21.56
N ASP A 10 -3.17 11.93 20.29
CA ASP A 10 -4.26 11.80 19.35
C ASP A 10 -4.28 10.38 18.78
N SER A 11 -5.38 9.67 19.01
CA SER A 11 -5.65 8.34 18.43
C SER A 11 -5.44 8.32 16.92
N VAL A 12 -5.70 9.43 16.24
CA VAL A 12 -5.52 9.56 14.78
C VAL A 12 -4.05 9.50 14.42
N PHE A 13 -3.19 10.25 15.12
CA PHE A 13 -1.75 10.25 14.85
C PHE A 13 -1.13 8.88 15.13
N ASN A 14 -1.54 8.22 16.21
CA ASN A 14 -1.01 6.90 16.56
C ASN A 14 -1.45 5.83 15.55
N VAL A 15 -2.71 5.88 15.11
CA VAL A 15 -3.24 4.99 14.06
C VAL A 15 -2.56 5.27 12.71
N THR A 16 -2.41 6.53 12.30
CA THR A 16 -1.72 6.88 11.06
C THR A 16 -0.23 6.52 11.09
N GLY A 17 0.42 6.66 12.25
CA GLY A 17 1.80 6.23 12.46
C GLY A 17 1.96 4.71 12.34
N LEU A 18 1.07 3.93 12.95
CA LEU A 18 1.05 2.47 12.84
C LEU A 18 0.79 2.01 11.41
N VAL A 19 -0.19 2.63 10.74
CA VAL A 19 -0.53 2.38 9.33
C VAL A 19 0.69 2.67 8.43
N GLY A 20 1.35 3.81 8.63
CA GLY A 20 2.55 4.18 7.90
C GLY A 20 3.71 3.21 8.13
N ALA A 21 3.88 2.72 9.36
CA ALA A 21 4.89 1.71 9.67
C ALA A 21 4.62 0.38 8.95
N VAL A 22 3.38 -0.13 9.02
CA VAL A 22 2.97 -1.36 8.31
C VAL A 22 3.18 -1.24 6.81
N VAL A 23 2.77 -0.11 6.22
CA VAL A 23 2.89 0.13 4.78
C VAL A 23 4.35 0.29 4.38
N GLY A 24 5.16 0.94 5.21
CA GLY A 24 6.61 1.02 5.01
C GLY A 24 7.23 -0.37 4.99
N VAL A 25 6.95 -1.20 5.99
CA VAL A 25 7.43 -2.59 6.05
C VAL A 25 6.96 -3.38 4.81
N ALA A 26 5.69 -3.24 4.43
CA ALA A 26 5.13 -3.88 3.23
C ALA A 26 5.83 -3.44 1.93
N LEU A 27 6.04 -2.14 1.74
CA LEU A 27 6.72 -1.59 0.57
C LEU A 27 8.17 -2.06 0.51
N PHE A 28 8.91 -1.97 1.62
CA PHE A 28 10.30 -2.41 1.66
C PHE A 28 10.46 -3.92 1.49
N GLY A 29 9.57 -4.69 2.12
CA GLY A 29 9.52 -6.15 2.00
C GLY A 29 9.19 -6.59 0.58
N ALA A 30 8.14 -6.04 -0.02
CA ALA A 30 7.80 -6.33 -1.41
C ALA A 30 8.91 -5.87 -2.37
N ALA A 31 9.39 -4.64 -2.25
CA ALA A 31 10.42 -4.12 -3.16
C ALA A 31 11.76 -4.88 -3.07
N SER A 32 12.10 -5.45 -1.91
CA SER A 32 13.34 -6.22 -1.75
C SER A 32 13.17 -7.70 -2.11
N TYR A 33 12.06 -8.32 -1.70
CA TYR A 33 11.91 -9.78 -1.76
C TYR A 33 11.25 -10.26 -3.06
N LEU A 34 10.24 -9.55 -3.59
CA LEU A 34 9.54 -9.98 -4.82
C LEU A 34 10.48 -10.03 -6.04
N PRO A 35 11.29 -8.99 -6.33
CA PRO A 35 12.16 -9.01 -7.50
C PRO A 35 13.21 -10.11 -7.39
N THR A 36 13.78 -10.29 -6.20
CA THR A 36 14.77 -11.34 -5.93
C THR A 36 14.16 -12.73 -6.07
N TYR A 37 12.96 -12.97 -5.53
CA TYR A 37 12.27 -14.25 -5.66
C TYR A 37 11.94 -14.57 -7.12
N LEU A 38 11.39 -13.60 -7.86
CA LEU A 38 11.04 -13.75 -9.28
C LEU A 38 12.27 -14.01 -10.15
N GLN A 39 13.41 -13.39 -9.84
CA GLN A 39 14.67 -13.61 -10.57
C GLN A 39 15.36 -14.93 -10.18
N MET A 40 15.34 -15.31 -8.90
CA MET A 40 16.02 -16.53 -8.41
C MET A 40 15.24 -17.82 -8.68
N VAL A 41 13.90 -17.81 -8.57
CA VAL A 41 13.08 -19.04 -8.61
C VAL A 41 12.50 -19.29 -9.99
N ASP A 42 11.93 -18.27 -10.64
CA ASP A 42 11.36 -18.41 -11.99
C ASP A 42 12.44 -18.31 -13.10
N GLY A 43 13.69 -17.93 -12.76
CA GLY A 43 14.74 -17.65 -13.74
C GLY A 43 14.37 -16.51 -14.70
N ALA A 44 13.34 -15.73 -14.34
CA ALA A 44 12.74 -14.72 -15.18
C ALA A 44 13.74 -13.60 -15.45
N SER A 45 13.87 -13.21 -16.72
CA SER A 45 14.58 -11.99 -17.08
C SER A 45 13.93 -10.79 -16.38
N ALA A 46 14.69 -9.72 -16.13
CA ALA A 46 14.20 -8.52 -15.45
C ALA A 46 12.88 -7.97 -16.03
N THR A 47 12.63 -8.19 -17.33
CA THR A 47 11.40 -7.83 -18.04
C THR A 47 10.19 -8.68 -17.64
N GLU A 48 10.36 -10.00 -17.49
CA GLU A 48 9.29 -10.90 -17.03
C GLU A 48 8.93 -10.63 -15.57
N SER A 49 9.92 -10.36 -14.71
CA SER A 49 9.67 -9.99 -13.31
C SER A 49 8.81 -8.72 -13.22
N GLY A 50 9.04 -7.76 -14.12
CA GLY A 50 8.22 -6.54 -14.22
C GLY A 50 6.77 -6.81 -14.63
N LEU A 51 6.56 -7.68 -15.63
CA LEU A 51 5.23 -8.13 -16.05
C LEU A 51 4.49 -8.86 -14.92
N LEU A 52 5.23 -9.65 -14.16
CA LEU A 52 4.72 -10.41 -13.02
C LEU A 52 4.30 -9.50 -11.86
N MET A 53 4.81 -8.27 -11.76
CA MET A 53 4.36 -7.26 -10.77
C MET A 53 3.11 -6.47 -11.19
N LEU A 54 2.60 -6.65 -12.42
CA LEU A 54 1.35 -6.01 -12.87
C LEU A 54 0.14 -6.24 -11.95
N PRO A 55 -0.11 -7.44 -11.38
CA PRO A 55 -1.22 -7.68 -10.46
C PRO A 55 -1.14 -6.78 -9.22
N MET A 56 0.07 -6.58 -8.69
CA MET A 56 0.31 -5.67 -7.58
C MET A 56 -0.02 -4.24 -7.96
N MET A 57 0.44 -3.78 -9.12
CA MET A 57 0.17 -2.43 -9.63
C MET A 57 -1.33 -2.21 -9.88
N LEU A 58 -2.02 -3.19 -10.45
CA LEU A 58 -3.47 -3.17 -10.64
C LEU A 58 -4.20 -3.10 -9.29
N GLY A 59 -3.74 -3.84 -8.28
CA GLY A 59 -4.24 -3.73 -6.91
C GLY A 59 -4.06 -2.33 -6.35
N ILE A 60 -2.87 -1.73 -6.51
CA ILE A 60 -2.57 -0.37 -6.03
C ILE A 60 -3.50 0.65 -6.70
N VAL A 61 -3.60 0.62 -8.03
CA VAL A 61 -4.44 1.56 -8.78
C VAL A 61 -5.92 1.35 -8.44
N GLY A 62 -6.40 0.11 -8.40
CA GLY A 62 -7.77 -0.23 -8.05
C GLY A 62 -8.14 0.20 -6.64
N GLY A 63 -7.31 -0.14 -5.65
CA GLY A 63 -7.48 0.28 -4.25
C GLY A 63 -7.43 1.80 -4.09
N SER A 64 -6.57 2.47 -4.85
CA SER A 64 -6.47 3.93 -4.83
C SER A 64 -7.72 4.60 -5.40
N ILE A 65 -8.21 4.14 -6.55
CA ILE A 65 -9.42 4.69 -7.19
C ILE A 65 -10.64 4.45 -6.30
N VAL A 66 -10.84 3.21 -5.83
CA VAL A 66 -11.98 2.83 -5.00
C VAL A 66 -11.99 3.66 -3.73
N SER A 67 -10.86 3.77 -3.02
CA SER A 67 -10.76 4.56 -1.80
C SER A 67 -10.98 6.05 -2.05
N GLY A 68 -10.39 6.64 -3.12
CA GLY A 68 -10.60 8.04 -3.47
C GLY A 68 -12.07 8.36 -3.77
N GLN A 69 -12.75 7.50 -4.53
CA GLN A 69 -14.18 7.61 -4.82
C GLN A 69 -15.03 7.48 -3.55
N LEU A 70 -14.73 6.49 -2.72
CA LEU A 70 -15.45 6.25 -1.47
C LEU A 70 -15.25 7.38 -0.46
N ILE A 71 -14.05 7.93 -0.33
CA ILE A 71 -13.76 9.09 0.51
C ILE A 71 -14.55 10.31 0.03
N THR A 72 -14.55 10.56 -1.28
CA THR A 72 -15.29 11.68 -1.89
C THR A 72 -16.80 11.56 -1.63
N ARG A 73 -17.35 10.35 -1.67
CA ARG A 73 -18.78 10.10 -1.40
C ARG A 73 -19.16 10.09 0.08
N THR A 74 -18.31 9.54 0.95
CA THR A 74 -18.65 9.32 2.37
C THR A 74 -18.11 10.39 3.31
N GLY A 75 -17.16 11.21 2.87
CA GLY A 75 -16.46 12.22 3.68
C GLY A 75 -15.56 11.65 4.79
N ARG A 76 -15.47 10.32 4.94
CA ARG A 76 -14.80 9.66 6.06
C ARG A 76 -13.42 9.12 5.68
N TYR A 77 -12.43 9.99 5.59
CA TYR A 77 -11.06 9.61 5.20
C TYR A 77 -10.32 8.70 6.22
N ARG A 78 -10.73 8.66 7.49
CA ARG A 78 -9.99 7.97 8.57
C ARG A 78 -10.07 6.44 8.55
N ILE A 79 -11.11 5.86 7.95
CA ILE A 79 -11.36 4.40 8.01
C ILE A 79 -10.51 3.66 6.96
N TYR A 80 -10.28 4.27 5.80
CA TYR A 80 -9.57 3.65 4.67
C TYR A 80 -8.10 3.28 4.96
N PRO A 81 -7.30 4.07 5.68
CA PRO A 81 -5.94 3.67 6.06
C PRO A 81 -5.95 2.46 6.99
N ILE A 82 -6.91 2.39 7.92
CA ILE A 82 -7.03 1.28 8.87
C ILE A 82 -7.35 -0.02 8.13
N VAL A 83 -8.34 0.03 7.25
CA VAL A 83 -8.72 -1.11 6.41
C VAL A 83 -7.58 -1.48 5.45
N GLY A 84 -6.95 -0.49 4.81
CA GLY A 84 -5.80 -0.68 3.93
C GLY A 84 -4.63 -1.37 4.63
N SER A 85 -4.30 -0.96 5.85
CA SER A 85 -3.26 -1.63 6.63
C SER A 85 -3.62 -3.04 7.05
N ALA A 86 -4.86 -3.29 7.47
CA ALA A 86 -5.30 -4.66 7.76
C ALA A 86 -5.17 -5.56 6.52
N VAL A 87 -5.58 -5.06 5.35
CA VAL A 87 -5.42 -5.75 4.07
C VAL A 87 -3.94 -5.96 3.71
N SER A 88 -3.08 -4.96 3.94
CA SER A 88 -1.64 -5.09 3.70
C SER A 88 -0.99 -6.13 4.61
N VAL A 89 -1.36 -6.18 5.91
CA VAL A 89 -0.87 -7.23 6.83
C VAL A 89 -1.28 -8.61 6.34
N VAL A 90 -2.54 -8.78 5.92
CA VAL A 90 -3.03 -10.05 5.37
C VAL A 90 -2.27 -10.41 4.09
N GLY A 91 -2.08 -9.47 3.16
CA GLY A 91 -1.32 -9.68 1.93
C GLY A 91 0.14 -10.07 2.20
N MET A 92 0.75 -9.46 3.21
CA MET A 92 2.14 -9.74 3.60
C MET A 92 2.27 -11.08 4.31
N TRP A 93 1.29 -11.46 5.13
CA TRP A 93 1.21 -12.79 5.74
C TRP A 93 1.05 -13.89 4.69
N LEU A 94 0.17 -13.67 3.69
CA LEU A 94 0.01 -14.55 2.54
C LEU A 94 1.33 -14.72 1.77
N LEU A 95 2.00 -13.61 1.44
CA LEU A 95 3.31 -13.64 0.77
C LEU A 95 4.42 -14.27 1.62
N SER A 96 4.29 -14.35 2.95
CA SER A 96 5.27 -15.06 3.79
C SER A 96 5.17 -16.58 3.66
N GLY A 97 4.02 -17.11 3.21
CA GLY A 97 3.80 -18.53 2.96
C GLY A 97 4.21 -18.98 1.54
N LEU A 98 4.96 -18.15 0.83
CA LEU A 98 5.32 -18.38 -0.56
C LEU A 98 6.43 -19.43 -0.66
N GLU A 99 6.04 -20.66 -1.01
CA GLU A 99 6.94 -21.79 -1.23
C GLU A 99 7.20 -22.03 -2.73
N VAL A 100 8.26 -22.78 -3.04
CA VAL A 100 8.78 -23.04 -4.40
C VAL A 100 7.79 -23.80 -5.31
N GLY A 101 6.61 -24.21 -4.80
CA GLY A 101 5.52 -24.83 -5.57
C GLY A 101 4.27 -23.97 -5.78
N THR A 102 4.27 -22.72 -5.32
CA THR A 102 3.07 -21.84 -5.33
C THR A 102 2.64 -21.52 -6.77
N SER A 103 1.35 -21.66 -7.08
CA SER A 103 0.84 -21.40 -8.42
C SER A 103 0.96 -19.92 -8.80
N ARG A 104 1.26 -19.61 -10.07
CA ARG A 104 1.31 -18.22 -10.58
C ARG A 104 0.03 -17.45 -10.32
N LEU A 105 -1.12 -18.11 -10.23
CA LEU A 105 -2.40 -17.48 -9.88
C LEU A 105 -2.47 -17.07 -8.39
N GLU A 106 -1.97 -17.91 -7.48
CA GLU A 106 -2.01 -17.64 -6.03
C GLU A 106 -1.11 -16.47 -5.67
N TYR A 107 0.14 -16.51 -6.15
CA TYR A 107 1.11 -15.44 -5.92
C TYR A 107 0.61 -14.09 -6.49
N SER A 108 -0.03 -14.10 -7.66
CA SER A 108 -0.63 -12.92 -8.31
C SER A 108 -1.80 -12.35 -7.50
N LEU A 109 -2.63 -13.23 -6.92
CA LEU A 109 -3.71 -12.84 -6.01
C LEU A 109 -3.16 -12.20 -4.72
N TRP A 110 -2.12 -12.78 -4.12
CA TRP A 110 -1.52 -12.26 -2.89
C TRP A 110 -0.88 -10.89 -3.13
N GLN A 111 -0.22 -10.72 -4.27
CA GLN A 111 0.28 -9.44 -4.75
C GLN A 111 -0.83 -8.41 -4.97
N ALA A 112 -1.95 -8.80 -5.58
CA ALA A 112 -3.09 -7.92 -5.79
C ALA A 112 -3.71 -7.49 -4.45
N VAL A 113 -3.82 -8.40 -3.48
CA VAL A 113 -4.29 -8.10 -2.12
C VAL A 113 -3.35 -7.10 -1.44
N LEU A 114 -2.04 -7.36 -1.45
CA LEU A 114 -1.04 -6.45 -0.90
C LEU A 114 -1.12 -5.07 -1.58
N GLY A 115 -1.16 -5.05 -2.90
CA GLY A 115 -1.26 -3.84 -3.71
C GLY A 115 -2.51 -3.04 -3.38
N THR A 116 -3.66 -3.71 -3.21
CA THR A 116 -4.92 -3.06 -2.83
C THR A 116 -4.81 -2.39 -1.47
N GLY A 117 -4.21 -3.06 -0.48
CA GLY A 117 -3.94 -2.47 0.84
C GLY A 117 -3.04 -1.23 0.77
N ILE A 118 -1.99 -1.28 -0.06
CA ILE A 118 -1.09 -0.14 -0.29
C ILE A 118 -1.84 1.02 -0.98
N GLY A 119 -2.65 0.73 -2.00
CA GLY A 119 -3.44 1.72 -2.74
C GLY A 119 -4.44 2.47 -1.86
N LEU A 120 -5.10 1.75 -0.95
CA LEU A 120 -6.00 2.32 0.05
C LEU A 120 -5.31 3.37 0.95
N VAL A 121 -4.04 3.16 1.28
CA VAL A 121 -3.26 4.09 2.11
C VAL A 121 -2.70 5.25 1.28
N MET A 122 -2.21 4.96 0.06
CA MET A 122 -1.67 5.98 -0.84
C MET A 122 -2.69 7.06 -1.18
N SER A 123 -3.95 6.70 -1.42
CA SER A 123 -5.01 7.70 -1.66
C SER A 123 -5.19 8.67 -0.50
N VAL A 124 -5.06 8.22 0.75
CA VAL A 124 -5.19 9.10 1.91
C VAL A 124 -3.98 10.01 2.05
N LEU A 125 -2.76 9.52 1.75
CA LEU A 125 -1.56 10.35 1.70
C LEU A 125 -1.67 11.43 0.62
N VAL A 126 -2.09 11.06 -0.59
CA VAL A 126 -2.29 12.03 -1.69
C VAL A 126 -3.34 13.06 -1.30
N LEU A 127 -4.48 12.65 -0.73
CA LEU A 127 -5.51 13.58 -0.25
C LEU A 127 -5.02 14.46 0.90
N ALA A 128 -4.21 13.93 1.82
CA ALA A 128 -3.63 14.70 2.91
C ALA A 128 -2.64 15.74 2.39
N VAL A 129 -1.81 15.37 1.42
CA VAL A 129 -0.90 16.30 0.72
C VAL A 129 -1.72 17.37 0.00
N GLN A 130 -2.72 16.99 -0.80
CA GLN A 130 -3.61 17.91 -1.51
C GLN A 130 -4.33 18.87 -0.56
N ASN A 131 -4.79 18.41 0.61
CA ASN A 131 -5.39 19.27 1.63
C ASN A 131 -4.37 20.13 2.39
N SER A 132 -3.11 19.70 2.50
CA SER A 132 -2.05 20.45 3.17
C SER A 132 -1.47 21.57 2.31
N VAL A 133 -1.58 21.44 0.98
CA VAL A 133 -1.34 22.53 0.04
C VAL A 133 -2.50 23.51 0.20
N ARG A 134 -2.20 24.68 0.74
CA ARG A 134 -3.21 25.73 0.93
C ARG A 134 -3.69 26.19 -0.46
N PRO A 135 -4.95 26.62 -0.61
CA PRO A 135 -5.45 27.26 -1.84
C PRO A 135 -4.60 28.45 -2.33
N ALA A 136 -3.73 28.99 -1.47
CA ALA A 136 -2.80 30.08 -1.78
C ALA A 136 -1.56 29.65 -2.60
N ASP A 137 -1.22 28.36 -2.64
CA ASP A 137 -0.06 27.83 -3.40
C ASP A 137 -0.50 27.09 -4.69
N LEU A 138 -1.81 26.99 -4.94
CA LEU A 138 -2.37 26.53 -6.22
C LEU A 138 -2.35 27.72 -7.20
N GLY A 139 -1.16 28.00 -7.73
CA GLY A 139 -0.90 29.09 -8.67
C GLY A 139 -1.81 29.05 -9.90
N THR A 140 -2.19 30.26 -10.32
CA THR A 140 -2.65 30.63 -11.67
C THR A 140 -1.67 30.22 -12.76
#